data_AF-A0ABC9Z0P8-F1
#
_entry.id   AF-A0ABC9Z0P8-F1
#
_cell.length_a   1.000
_cell.length_b   1.000
_cell.length_c   1.000
_cell.angle_alpha   90.00
_cell.angle_beta   90.00
_cell.angle_gamma   90.00
#
_symmetry.space_group_name_H-M   'P 1'
#
loop_
_entity.id
_entity.type
_entity.pdbx_description
1 polymer ?
#
loop_
_entity_poly.entity_id
_entity_poly.type
_entity_poly.pdbx_seq_one_letter_code
_entity_poly.pdbx_strand_id
1 'polypeptide(L)'
;MSPATGHRGVEFIFSVSASGTSCTLNGYPGVDSGAGGPLLHADRTPRGYMGGLPPGSDQPPVVILGPGHPAAAIVEGVAFDNSGNGCPTYTTLLVTPPNSTDTRTVTAAIDTCALHIHPVTE
;
A
#
# COMPACT_ATOMS: atom_id res chain seq x y z
N MET A 1 -23.42 -3.19 11.55
CA MET A 1 -22.12 -3.62 11.00
C MET A 1 -21.03 -2.93 11.82
N SER A 2 -20.02 -3.66 12.29
CA SER A 2 -18.91 -3.03 13.02
C SER A 2 -18.09 -2.19 12.02
N PRO A 3 -17.67 -0.96 12.34
CA PRO A 3 -16.86 -0.13 11.44
C PRO A 3 -15.54 -0.82 11.02
N ALA A 4 -15.05 -1.75 11.84
CA ALA A 4 -13.92 -2.62 11.54
C ALA A 4 -14.10 -3.55 10.32
N THR A 5 -15.34 -3.85 9.91
CA THR A 5 -15.63 -4.95 8.96
C THR A 5 -15.50 -4.54 7.47
N GLY A 6 -15.41 -3.23 7.18
CA GLY A 6 -15.35 -2.70 5.81
C GLY A 6 -13.94 -2.52 5.26
N HIS A 7 -12.93 -2.38 6.12
CA HIS A 7 -11.56 -2.12 5.68
C HIS A 7 -10.97 -3.35 4.98
N ARG A 8 -10.18 -3.09 3.93
CA ARG A 8 -9.43 -4.08 3.16
C ARG A 8 -7.99 -3.59 3.08
N GLY A 9 -7.04 -4.50 3.19
CA GLY A 9 -5.62 -4.17 3.13
C GLY A 9 -4.86 -5.16 2.28
N VAL A 10 -3.89 -4.65 1.53
CA VAL A 10 -2.85 -5.44 0.86
C VAL A 10 -1.50 -4.96 1.38
N GLU A 11 -0.72 -5.90 1.90
CA GLU A 11 0.66 -5.63 2.33
C GLU A 11 1.62 -5.89 1.16
N PHE A 12 2.47 -4.92 0.87
CA PHE A 12 3.55 -5.03 -0.11
C PHE A 12 4.86 -5.27 0.62
N ILE A 13 5.56 -6.33 0.23
CA ILE A 13 6.91 -6.63 0.71
C ILE A 13 7.92 -6.22 -0.35
N PHE A 14 8.77 -5.25 -0.01
CA PHE A 14 9.92 -4.85 -0.81
C PHE A 14 11.13 -5.63 -0.34
N SER A 15 11.88 -6.21 -1.27
CA SER A 15 13.11 -6.95 -0.97
C SER A 15 14.11 -6.78 -2.09
N VAL A 16 15.40 -6.89 -1.76
CA VAL A 16 16.48 -7.07 -2.72
C VAL A 16 16.85 -8.54 -2.82
N SER A 17 17.40 -8.95 -3.96
CA SER A 17 17.90 -10.32 -4.15
C SER A 17 19.03 -10.63 -3.16
N ALA A 18 19.31 -11.92 -2.96
CA ALA A 18 20.40 -12.36 -2.06
C ALA A 18 21.78 -11.82 -2.47
N SER A 19 21.98 -11.53 -3.75
CA SER A 19 23.19 -10.91 -4.30
C SER A 19 23.03 -9.40 -4.58
N GLY A 20 21.91 -8.80 -4.17
CA GLY A 20 21.61 -7.39 -4.36
C GLY A 20 22.40 -6.49 -3.42
N THR A 21 22.61 -5.24 -3.85
CA THR A 21 23.20 -4.21 -3.01
C THR A 21 22.12 -3.56 -2.14
N SER A 22 22.46 -3.31 -0.87
CA SER A 22 21.56 -2.58 0.03
C SER A 22 21.28 -1.17 -0.47
N CYS A 23 20.06 -0.69 -0.26
CA CYS A 23 19.62 0.65 -0.59
C CYS A 23 18.67 1.19 0.48
N THR A 24 18.22 2.43 0.35
CA THR A 24 17.26 3.03 1.28
C THR A 24 15.93 3.30 0.60
N LEU A 25 14.84 3.01 1.32
CA LEU A 25 13.49 3.42 0.97
C LEU A 25 13.02 4.49 1.97
N ASN A 26 12.34 5.52 1.47
CA ASN A 26 11.74 6.55 2.31
C ASN A 26 10.47 7.09 1.67
N GLY A 27 9.43 7.32 2.48
CA GLY A 27 8.16 7.86 2.01
C GLY A 27 7.15 6.77 1.68
N TYR A 28 6.39 6.98 0.60
CA TYR A 28 5.22 6.19 0.25
C TYR A 28 5.42 5.56 -1.13
N PRO A 29 5.07 4.27 -1.32
CA PRO A 29 4.95 3.70 -2.65
C PRO A 29 3.92 4.49 -3.48
N GLY A 30 4.12 4.55 -4.80
CA GLY A 30 3.04 4.87 -5.72
C GLY A 30 2.16 3.64 -5.90
N VAL A 31 0.83 3.79 -5.82
CA VAL A 31 -0.10 2.68 -6.02
C VAL A 31 -1.28 3.14 -6.86
N ASP A 32 -1.52 2.43 -7.95
CA ASP A 32 -2.71 2.57 -8.78
C ASP A 32 -3.49 1.26 -8.84
N SER A 33 -4.81 1.35 -9.00
CA SER A 33 -5.61 0.16 -9.28
C SER A 33 -5.36 -0.37 -10.70
N GLY A 34 -5.42 -1.69 -10.85
CA GLY A 34 -5.42 -2.37 -12.14
C GLY A 34 -6.82 -2.75 -12.60
N ALA A 35 -6.98 -3.96 -13.13
CA ALA A 35 -8.25 -4.46 -13.62
C ALA A 35 -9.30 -4.62 -12.50
N GLY A 36 -10.55 -4.26 -12.79
CA GLY A 36 -11.72 -4.47 -11.90
C GLY A 36 -12.72 -3.32 -11.87
N GLY A 37 -12.29 -2.10 -12.21
CA GLY A 37 -13.13 -0.91 -12.18
C GLY A 37 -12.42 0.30 -12.79
N PRO A 38 -12.90 1.53 -12.52
CA PRO A 38 -12.20 2.76 -12.86
C PRO A 38 -10.79 2.82 -12.26
N LEU A 39 -9.89 3.57 -12.91
CA LEU A 39 -8.55 3.80 -12.36
C LEU A 39 -8.67 4.59 -11.05
N LEU A 40 -8.08 4.04 -9.99
CA LEU A 40 -7.92 4.68 -8.69
C LEU A 40 -6.44 4.97 -8.46
N HIS A 41 -6.16 6.17 -7.97
CA HIS A 41 -4.85 6.56 -7.47
C HIS A 41 -4.88 6.52 -5.95
N ALA A 42 -3.87 5.93 -5.31
CA ALA A 42 -3.84 5.88 -3.87
C ALA A 42 -3.42 7.23 -3.25
N ASP A 43 -4.25 7.73 -2.33
CA ASP A 43 -3.91 8.88 -1.52
C ASP A 43 -2.88 8.51 -0.46
N ARG A 44 -1.86 9.35 -0.29
CA ARG A 44 -0.81 9.12 0.71
C ARG A 44 -1.32 9.54 2.09
N THR A 45 -1.43 8.59 3.00
CA THR A 45 -1.89 8.86 4.37
C THR A 45 -0.88 8.33 5.39
N PRO A 46 -0.42 9.15 6.36
CA PRO A 46 0.54 8.70 7.37
C PRO A 46 0.05 7.48 8.15
N ARG A 47 -1.28 7.33 8.25
CA ARG A 47 -1.96 6.34 9.07
C ARG A 47 -3.35 6.06 8.51
N GLY A 48 -3.82 4.85 8.77
CA GLY A 48 -5.15 4.37 8.45
C GLY A 48 -5.58 3.32 9.47
N TYR A 49 -6.68 2.64 9.19
CA TYR A 49 -7.19 1.62 10.10
C TYR A 49 -6.34 0.35 10.03
N MET A 50 -5.87 -0.01 8.82
CA MET A 50 -5.05 -1.19 8.58
C MET A 50 -3.55 -0.99 8.84
N GLY A 51 -3.06 0.24 9.01
CA GLY A 51 -1.64 0.44 9.30
C GLY A 51 -1.13 1.88 9.18
N GLY A 52 0.18 2.00 8.93
CA GLY A 52 0.92 3.24 8.86
C GLY A 52 1.74 3.55 10.11
N LEU A 53 2.10 4.81 10.28
CA LEU A 53 3.02 5.27 11.31
C LEU A 53 2.41 5.13 12.71
N PRO A 54 3.24 4.91 13.76
CA PRO A 54 2.77 4.92 15.13
C PRO A 54 2.18 6.29 15.53
N PRO A 55 1.24 6.36 16.49
CA PRO A 55 0.69 7.63 16.97
C PRO A 55 1.80 8.61 17.39
N GLY A 56 1.65 9.88 17.00
CA GLY A 56 2.64 10.93 17.31
C GLY A 56 3.83 11.02 16.35
N SER A 57 3.88 10.19 15.31
CA SER A 57 4.86 10.32 14.21
C SER A 57 4.16 10.60 12.89
N ASP A 58 4.52 11.69 12.22
CA ASP A 58 4.01 12.02 10.87
C ASP A 58 5.10 11.97 9.80
N GLN A 59 6.33 11.64 10.20
CA GLN A 59 7.47 11.57 9.30
C GLN A 59 7.78 10.11 8.92
N PRO A 60 7.70 9.75 7.63
CA PRO A 60 8.14 8.46 7.15
C PRO A 60 9.59 8.14 7.56
N PRO A 61 9.87 6.94 8.10
CA PRO A 61 11.23 6.54 8.43
C PRO A 61 12.07 6.35 7.17
N VAL A 62 13.39 6.41 7.32
CA VAL A 62 14.33 5.91 6.30
C VAL A 62 14.58 4.45 6.62
N VAL A 63 14.15 3.56 5.72
CA VAL A 63 14.29 2.11 5.88
C VAL A 63 15.49 1.64 5.08
N ILE A 64 16.37 0.85 5.69
CA ILE A 64 17.51 0.22 4.99
C ILE A 64 17.02 -1.13 4.44
N LEU A 65 16.94 -1.22 3.12
CA LEU A 65 16.59 -2.43 2.41
C LEU A 65 17.87 -3.20 2.09
N GLY A 66 17.98 -4.44 2.54
CA GLY A 66 19.16 -5.28 2.32
C GLY A 66 18.80 -6.75 2.15
N PRO A 67 19.76 -7.60 1.73
CA PRO A 67 19.53 -9.04 1.65
C PRO A 67 19.08 -9.59 3.02
N GLY A 68 17.87 -10.19 3.07
CA GLY A 68 17.29 -10.70 4.32
C GLY A 68 16.63 -9.65 5.22
N HIS A 69 16.63 -8.38 4.83
CA HIS A 69 16.03 -7.26 5.56
C HIS A 69 15.01 -6.56 4.64
N PRO A 70 13.78 -7.11 4.52
CA PRO A 70 12.73 -6.51 3.70
C PRO A 70 12.16 -5.24 4.35
N ALA A 71 11.40 -4.49 3.56
CA ALA A 71 10.54 -3.41 4.04
C ALA A 71 9.09 -3.70 3.66
N ALA A 72 8.14 -3.17 4.40
CA ALA A 72 6.71 -3.34 4.18
C ALA A 72 5.99 -2.00 3.96
N ALA A 73 4.90 -2.02 3.21
CA ALA A 73 3.91 -0.94 3.20
C ALA A 73 2.51 -1.53 3.00
N ILE A 74 1.49 -0.88 3.54
CA ILE A 74 0.10 -1.32 3.41
C ILE A 74 -0.66 -0.30 2.56
N VAL A 75 -1.33 -0.79 1.52
CA VAL A 75 -2.44 -0.05 0.90
C VAL A 75 -3.74 -0.52 1.50
N GLU A 76 -4.59 0.45 1.83
CA GLU A 76 -5.87 0.28 2.47
C GLU A 76 -7.00 0.81 1.58
N GLY A 77 -8.14 0.14 1.62
CA GLY A 77 -9.38 0.63 1.05
C GLY A 77 -10.59 0.24 1.92
N VAL A 78 -11.77 0.71 1.52
CA VAL A 78 -13.04 0.33 2.17
C VAL A 78 -13.95 -0.35 1.15
N ALA A 79 -14.53 -1.49 1.52
CA ALA A 79 -15.34 -2.33 0.63
C ALA A 79 -16.74 -1.79 0.35
N PHE A 80 -17.15 -0.68 0.98
CA PHE A 80 -18.44 -0.07 0.80
C PHE A 80 -18.31 1.44 0.61
N ASP A 81 -19.19 2.02 -0.20
CA ASP A 81 -19.32 3.46 -0.37
C ASP A 81 -20.05 4.13 0.81
N ASN A 82 -20.17 5.46 0.78
CA ASN A 82 -20.85 6.24 1.82
C ASN A 82 -22.37 5.97 1.90
N SER A 83 -22.96 5.32 0.89
CA SER A 83 -24.36 4.89 0.86
C SER A 83 -24.54 3.44 1.33
N GLY A 84 -23.44 2.73 1.64
CA GLY A 84 -23.43 1.33 2.04
C GLY A 84 -23.46 0.33 0.89
N ASN A 85 -23.30 0.77 -0.37
CA ASN A 85 -23.20 -0.14 -1.51
C ASN A 85 -21.81 -0.75 -1.59
N GLY A 86 -21.71 -2.00 -2.04
CA GLY A 86 -20.43 -2.66 -2.26
C GLY A 86 -19.61 -1.98 -3.35
N CYS A 87 -18.30 -1.88 -3.13
CA CYS A 87 -17.36 -1.34 -4.09
C CYS A 87 -16.90 -2.38 -5.12
N PRO A 88 -16.34 -1.96 -6.28
CA PRO A 88 -15.72 -2.87 -7.24
C PRO A 88 -14.58 -3.68 -6.63
N THR A 89 -14.39 -4.90 -7.13
CA THR A 89 -13.25 -5.76 -6.81
C THR A 89 -12.16 -5.57 -7.85
N TYR A 90 -11.00 -5.06 -7.43
CA TYR A 90 -9.78 -5.03 -8.25
C TYR A 90 -9.00 -6.31 -8.06
N THR A 91 -8.33 -6.79 -9.12
CA THR A 91 -7.55 -8.05 -9.10
C THR A 91 -6.04 -7.85 -9.25
N THR A 92 -5.63 -6.62 -9.57
CA THR A 92 -4.24 -6.22 -9.74
C THR A 92 -4.04 -4.80 -9.20
N LEU A 93 -2.82 -4.52 -8.74
CA LEU A 93 -2.36 -3.20 -8.32
C LEU A 93 -1.05 -2.91 -9.04
N LEU A 94 -0.85 -1.67 -9.47
CA LEU A 94 0.41 -1.19 -10.04
C LEU A 94 1.17 -0.47 -8.93
N VAL A 95 2.32 -1.03 -8.55
CA VAL A 95 3.07 -0.58 -7.38
C VAL A 95 4.43 -0.07 -7.81
N THR A 96 4.76 1.17 -7.44
CA THR A 96 6.07 1.77 -7.66
C THR A 96 6.75 1.95 -6.30
N PRO A 97 7.89 1.30 -6.01
CA PRO A 97 8.61 1.49 -4.75
C PRO A 97 8.98 2.96 -4.53
N PRO A 98 9.10 3.41 -3.26
CA PRO A 98 9.64 4.74 -2.99
C PRO A 98 11.03 4.91 -3.61
N ASN A 99 11.37 6.13 -4.03
CA ASN A 99 12.65 6.46 -4.67
C ASN A 99 12.94 5.70 -5.98
N SER A 100 11.92 5.11 -6.61
CA SER A 100 12.03 4.37 -7.87
C SER A 100 10.99 4.86 -8.88
N THR A 101 11.23 4.53 -10.16
CA THR A 101 10.25 4.68 -11.25
C THR A 101 9.86 3.31 -11.83
N ASP A 102 10.33 2.21 -11.25
CA ASP A 102 10.03 0.85 -11.69
C ASP A 102 8.68 0.38 -11.13
N THR A 103 7.62 0.54 -11.93
CA THR A 103 6.28 0.08 -11.58
C THR A 103 6.12 -1.41 -11.86
N ARG A 104 5.62 -2.16 -10.87
CA ARG A 104 5.33 -3.58 -10.97
C ARG A 104 3.85 -3.85 -10.80
N THR A 105 3.29 -4.69 -11.67
CA THR A 105 1.95 -5.22 -11.47
C THR A 105 1.98 -6.34 -10.44
N VAL A 106 1.23 -6.17 -9.35
CA VAL A 106 1.04 -7.13 -8.29
C VAL A 106 -0.37 -7.72 -8.40
N THR A 107 -0.48 -9.04 -8.50
CA THR A 107 -1.78 -9.73 -8.45
C THR A 107 -2.25 -9.77 -7.01
N ALA A 108 -3.26 -8.96 -6.68
CA ALA A 108 -3.87 -8.89 -5.36
C ALA A 108 -5.32 -8.44 -5.50
N ALA A 109 -6.23 -9.11 -4.80
CA ALA A 109 -7.64 -8.75 -4.81
C ALA A 109 -7.96 -7.73 -3.71
N ILE A 110 -8.65 -6.63 -4.05
CA ILE A 110 -9.12 -5.64 -3.09
C ILE A 110 -10.46 -5.06 -3.52
N ASP A 111 -11.46 -5.13 -2.62
CA ASP A 111 -12.76 -4.48 -2.83
C ASP A 111 -12.65 -3.05 -2.34
N THR A 112 -12.77 -2.06 -3.24
CA THR A 112 -12.62 -0.68 -2.80
C THR A 112 -13.16 0.39 -3.75
N CYS A 113 -13.57 1.52 -3.19
CA CYS A 113 -13.94 2.72 -3.93
C CYS A 113 -12.84 3.79 -3.89
N ALA A 114 -11.85 3.65 -2.99
CA ALA A 114 -10.74 4.57 -2.83
C ALA A 114 -9.54 3.86 -2.20
N LEU A 115 -8.33 4.19 -2.64
CA LEU A 115 -7.09 3.61 -2.10
C LEU A 115 -6.37 4.65 -1.25
N HIS A 116 -5.81 4.19 -0.13
CA HIS A 116 -4.90 4.96 0.71
C HIS A 116 -3.62 4.16 0.92
N ILE A 117 -2.46 4.74 0.63
CA ILE A 117 -1.16 4.11 0.81
C ILE A 117 -0.46 4.71 2.03
N HIS A 118 0.08 3.84 2.88
CA HIS A 118 0.88 4.23 4.04
C HIS A 118 2.39 4.19 3.75
N PRO A 119 3.22 4.85 4.57
CA PRO A 119 4.66 4.85 4.36
C PRO A 119 5.28 3.46 4.43
N VAL A 120 6.44 3.31 3.81
CA VAL A 120 7.27 2.12 4.06
C VAL A 120 7.79 2.12 5.50
N THR A 121 7.78 0.93 6.11
CA THR A 121 8.36 0.63 7.41
C THR A 121 9.21 -0.64 7.33
N GLU A 122 9.98 -0.91 8.37
CA GLU A 122 10.65 -2.21 8.58
C GLU A 122 9.64 -3.31 8.95
#